data_AF-A0A939BD51-F1
#
_entry.id   AF-A0A939BD51-F1
#
_cell.length_a   1.000
_cell.length_b   1.000
_cell.length_c   1.000
_cell.angle_alpha   90.00
_cell.angle_beta   90.00
_cell.angle_gamma   90.00
#
_symmetry.space_group_name_H-M   'P 1'
#
loop_
_entity.id
_entity.type
_entity.pdbx_description
1 polymer ?
#
loop_
_entity_poly.entity_id
_entity_poly.type
_entity_poly.pdbx_seq_one_letter_code
_entity_poly.pdbx_strand_id
1 'polypeptide(L)'
;MRIFLTFILLIGVAGCSNSVTTESEVEKKPSCWAVDSYEDDFGDSTNDMYLRGVFQGTFSHGAETGSQLETVVFYDDPSSVDTYFSFRLLEYGNSSATYDSDEFMRLNLKIDGSVYTTQLFPDPFSGDLKFWKILPSKYIESSCIETNERDVVWDALLKAMREGQTVSCNIIVGDTVEQLDQALGGNSGTQYTFKIDGTGFEEQEKQLD
;
A
#
# COMPACT_ATOMS: atom_id res chain seq x y z
N MET A 1 45.68 31.53 26.38
CA MET A 1 45.72 31.36 24.92
C MET A 1 44.37 31.77 24.36
N ARG A 2 44.36 32.84 23.54
CA ARG A 2 43.35 33.27 22.54
C ARG A 2 41.91 33.50 23.05
N ILE A 3 41.56 34.74 23.39
CA ILE A 3 40.99 35.84 22.54
C ILE A 3 39.46 35.89 22.64
N PHE A 4 38.99 37.02 23.17
CA PHE A 4 37.61 37.52 23.18
C PHE A 4 37.03 37.63 21.77
N LEU A 5 35.71 37.49 21.65
CA LEU A 5 34.92 38.35 20.77
C LEU A 5 33.48 38.46 21.25
N THR A 6 33.21 39.56 21.95
CA THR A 6 31.87 40.16 22.07
C THR A 6 31.67 41.06 20.86
N PHE A 7 30.57 40.90 20.13
CA PHE A 7 30.00 41.96 19.29
C PHE A 7 28.56 42.20 19.73
N ILE A 8 28.32 43.40 20.23
CA ILE A 8 27.01 44.06 20.24
C ILE A 8 27.01 44.96 19.02
N LEU A 9 26.01 44.89 18.15
CA LEU A 9 25.65 46.04 17.31
C LEU A 9 24.16 46.10 16.95
N LEU A 10 23.60 47.22 17.39
CA LEU A 10 22.42 48.01 17.05
C LEU A 10 21.29 47.53 16.11
N ILE A 11 20.11 47.87 16.61
CA ILE A 11 18.81 48.18 15.99
C ILE A 11 18.92 48.95 14.67
N GLY A 12 18.13 48.54 13.67
CA GLY A 12 17.65 49.39 12.58
C GLY A 12 16.16 49.14 12.34
N VAL A 13 15.32 50.14 12.63
CA VAL A 13 13.93 50.22 12.16
C VAL A 13 13.89 51.23 11.01
N ALA A 14 13.56 50.77 9.81
CA ALA A 14 13.01 51.50 8.66
C ALA A 14 12.57 50.39 7.68
N GLY A 15 11.28 50.13 7.46
CA GLY A 15 10.36 51.05 6.80
C GLY A 15 10.48 50.88 5.29
N CYS A 16 9.74 49.94 4.70
CA CYS A 16 9.24 50.00 3.32
C CYS A 16 8.14 48.96 3.13
N SER A 17 6.93 49.46 2.87
CA SER A 17 5.78 48.71 2.40
C SER A 17 6.13 48.03 1.08
N ASN A 18 6.04 46.70 1.03
CA ASN A 18 5.76 45.97 -0.19
C ASN A 18 4.70 44.95 0.15
N SER A 19 3.50 45.19 -0.36
CA SER A 19 2.42 44.22 -0.44
C SER A 19 2.91 43.04 -1.28
N VAL A 20 3.45 42.03 -0.62
CA VAL A 20 3.52 40.68 -1.19
C VAL A 20 2.25 40.00 -0.72
N THR A 21 1.29 39.88 -1.64
CA THR A 21 0.24 38.88 -1.55
C THR A 21 0.97 37.54 -1.50
N THR A 22 1.26 37.05 -0.29
CA THR A 22 1.60 35.65 -0.09
C THR A 22 0.34 34.87 -0.43
N GLU A 23 0.27 34.46 -1.69
CA GLU A 23 -0.52 33.32 -2.11
C GLU A 23 -0.22 32.23 -1.09
N SER A 24 -1.24 31.86 -0.31
CA SER A 24 -1.11 30.85 0.72
C SER A 24 -0.63 29.59 0.00
N GLU A 25 0.64 29.24 0.19
CA GLU A 25 1.18 27.95 -0.18
C GLU A 25 0.29 26.95 0.56
N VAL A 26 -0.65 26.35 -0.17
CA VAL A 26 -1.44 25.25 0.35
C VAL A 26 -0.41 24.20 0.68
N GLU A 27 -0.13 24.03 1.97
CA GLU A 27 0.83 23.07 2.48
C GLU A 27 0.42 21.70 1.92
N LYS A 28 1.09 21.27 0.85
CA LYS A 28 0.73 20.07 0.12
C LYS A 28 0.96 18.92 1.10
N LYS A 29 -0.10 18.22 1.48
CA LYS A 29 -0.01 17.06 2.39
C LYS A 29 1.09 16.13 1.84
N PRO A 30 2.06 15.71 2.67
CA PRO A 30 3.13 14.86 2.21
C PRO A 30 2.56 13.55 1.65
N SER A 31 3.16 13.08 0.56
CA SER A 31 2.78 11.82 -0.09
C SER A 31 2.92 10.64 0.88
N CYS A 32 1.95 9.72 0.85
CA CYS A 32 2.04 8.42 1.53
C CYS A 32 2.81 7.37 0.70
N TRP A 33 3.23 7.76 -0.50
CA TRP A 33 3.88 6.92 -1.49
C TRP A 33 5.27 7.47 -1.81
N ALA A 34 6.19 6.57 -2.10
CA ALA A 34 7.52 6.85 -2.61
C ALA A 34 7.78 6.02 -3.88
N VAL A 35 8.56 6.58 -4.79
CA VAL A 35 9.15 5.84 -5.91
C VAL A 35 10.42 5.16 -5.41
N ASP A 36 10.61 3.91 -5.78
CA ASP A 36 11.79 3.12 -5.49
C ASP A 36 12.19 2.32 -6.73
N SER A 37 13.41 1.79 -6.76
CA SER A 37 13.97 1.01 -7.87
C SER A 37 14.24 -0.42 -7.46
N TYR A 38 14.09 -1.37 -8.38
CA TYR A 38 14.62 -2.71 -8.16
C TYR A 38 16.15 -2.68 -8.07
N GLU A 39 16.72 -3.65 -7.37
CA GLU A 39 18.16 -3.87 -7.31
C GLU A 39 18.52 -5.10 -8.14
N ASP A 40 19.65 -5.06 -8.85
CA ASP A 40 20.17 -6.22 -9.54
C ASP A 40 20.86 -7.22 -8.58
N ASP A 41 21.39 -8.31 -9.12
CA ASP A 41 22.07 -9.35 -8.32
C ASP A 41 23.31 -8.84 -7.56
N PHE A 42 23.79 -7.63 -7.86
CA PHE A 42 24.93 -6.98 -7.22
C PHE A 42 24.51 -5.89 -6.23
N GLY A 43 23.21 -5.62 -6.09
CA GLY A 43 22.67 -4.56 -5.24
C GLY A 43 22.71 -3.18 -5.89
N ASP A 44 22.94 -3.09 -7.20
CA ASP A 44 22.90 -1.84 -7.93
C ASP A 44 21.46 -1.55 -8.39
N SER A 45 21.00 -0.31 -8.22
CA SER A 45 19.68 0.13 -8.67
C SER A 45 19.50 -0.05 -10.18
N THR A 46 18.39 -0.64 -10.58
CA THR A 46 17.98 -0.76 -11.99
C THR A 46 17.16 0.45 -12.44
N ASN A 47 16.80 0.49 -13.73
CA ASN A 47 15.85 1.48 -14.25
C ASN A 47 14.38 1.08 -14.06
N ASP A 48 14.14 -0.13 -13.52
CA ASP A 48 12.79 -0.62 -13.28
C ASP A 48 12.35 -0.09 -11.92
N MET A 49 11.31 0.73 -11.92
CA MET A 49 10.82 1.45 -10.75
C MET A 49 9.43 0.97 -10.34
N TYR A 50 9.10 1.14 -9.07
CA TYR A 50 7.79 0.82 -8.50
C TYR A 50 7.38 1.87 -7.47
N LEU A 51 6.09 1.93 -7.15
CA LEU A 51 5.62 2.72 -6.00
C LEU A 51 5.54 1.85 -4.76
N ARG A 52 5.88 2.45 -3.62
CA ARG A 52 5.80 1.84 -2.30
C ARG A 52 5.08 2.75 -1.31
N GLY A 53 4.09 2.19 -0.61
CA GLY A 53 3.42 2.80 0.53
C GLY A 53 3.52 1.91 1.76
N VAL A 54 3.62 2.51 2.96
CA VAL A 54 3.68 1.80 4.24
C VAL A 54 2.51 2.23 5.11
N PHE A 55 1.70 1.27 5.53
CA PHE A 55 0.45 1.51 6.25
C PHE A 55 0.37 0.65 7.51
N GLN A 56 -0.41 1.10 8.48
CA GLN A 56 -0.64 0.38 9.72
C GLN A 56 -2.03 -0.24 9.73
N GLY A 57 -2.17 -1.35 10.43
CA GLY A 57 -3.41 -2.08 10.57
C GLY A 57 -3.40 -3.00 11.79
N THR A 58 -4.31 -3.96 11.75
CA THR A 58 -4.40 -5.03 12.74
C THR A 58 -4.64 -6.37 12.07
N PHE A 59 -4.18 -7.44 12.68
CA PHE A 59 -4.53 -8.79 12.27
C PHE A 59 -5.12 -9.61 13.42
N SER A 60 -5.83 -10.68 13.08
CA SER A 60 -6.42 -11.62 14.03
C SER A 60 -6.26 -13.04 13.51
N HIS A 61 -5.86 -13.97 14.38
CA HIS A 61 -5.68 -15.38 14.07
C HIS A 61 -6.19 -16.23 15.23
N GLY A 62 -7.17 -17.12 14.98
CA GLY A 62 -7.76 -17.96 16.01
C GLY A 62 -8.36 -17.15 17.16
N ALA A 63 -7.76 -17.28 18.36
CA ALA A 63 -8.19 -16.56 19.56
C ALA A 63 -7.51 -15.18 19.75
N GLU A 64 -6.45 -14.89 19.00
CA GLU A 64 -5.76 -13.61 19.06
C GLU A 64 -6.46 -12.61 18.14
N THR A 65 -6.83 -11.46 18.69
CA THR A 65 -7.57 -10.43 17.96
C THR A 65 -6.91 -9.07 18.11
N GLY A 66 -6.83 -8.33 17.00
CA GLY A 66 -6.35 -6.95 17.01
C GLY A 66 -4.84 -6.78 17.21
N SER A 67 -4.04 -7.79 16.90
CA SER A 67 -2.56 -7.71 16.95
C SER A 67 -2.03 -6.71 15.92
N GLN A 68 -0.90 -6.07 16.19
CA GLN A 68 -0.33 -5.03 15.32
C GLN A 68 0.10 -5.61 13.96
N LEU A 69 -0.26 -4.90 12.89
CA LEU A 69 0.14 -5.20 11.52
C LEU A 69 0.76 -3.95 10.89
N GLU A 70 1.90 -4.12 10.21
CA GLU A 70 2.35 -3.18 9.17
C GLU A 70 2.10 -3.81 7.80
N THR A 71 1.58 -3.03 6.87
CA THR A 71 1.36 -3.45 5.48
C THR A 71 2.20 -2.58 4.57
N VAL A 72 3.09 -3.19 3.80
CA VAL A 72 3.76 -2.52 2.69
C VAL A 72 3.01 -2.85 1.41
N VAL A 73 2.56 -1.81 0.71
CA VAL A 73 1.86 -1.95 -0.57
C VAL A 73 2.79 -1.50 -1.67
N PHE A 74 2.96 -2.34 -2.67
CA PHE A 74 3.70 -2.04 -3.89
C PHE A 74 2.73 -1.91 -5.06
N TYR A 75 3.03 -0.99 -5.97
CA TYR A 75 2.40 -0.88 -7.28
C TYR A 75 3.49 -0.97 -8.34
N ASP A 76 3.46 -2.06 -9.11
CA ASP A 76 4.50 -2.41 -10.08
C ASP A 76 4.03 -2.13 -11.52
N ASP A 77 4.93 -1.50 -12.29
CA ASP A 77 4.83 -0.87 -13.62
C ASP A 77 3.48 -0.94 -14.40
N PRO A 78 2.80 0.20 -14.66
CA PRO A 78 1.62 0.30 -15.53
C PRO A 78 1.87 0.03 -17.03
N SER A 79 3.13 0.05 -17.49
CA SER A 79 3.51 -0.12 -18.90
C SER A 79 3.60 -1.60 -19.32
N SER A 80 3.70 -2.50 -18.34
CA SER A 80 3.72 -3.95 -18.53
C SER A 80 2.32 -4.55 -18.56
N VAL A 81 2.12 -5.63 -19.32
CA VAL A 81 0.89 -6.45 -19.24
C VAL A 81 0.75 -7.15 -17.88
N ASP A 82 1.82 -7.17 -17.09
CA ASP A 82 1.91 -7.83 -15.80
C ASP A 82 1.70 -6.87 -14.61
N THR A 83 1.18 -5.64 -14.79
CA THR A 83 0.93 -4.69 -13.68
C THR A 83 0.15 -5.32 -12.52
N TYR A 84 0.64 -5.14 -11.30
CA TYR A 84 -0.01 -5.63 -10.08
C TYR A 84 0.11 -4.67 -8.89
N PHE A 85 -0.83 -4.83 -7.96
CA PHE A 85 -0.62 -4.45 -6.57
C PHE A 85 -0.06 -5.65 -5.80
N SER A 86 0.89 -5.41 -4.92
CA SER A 86 1.44 -6.42 -4.02
C SER A 86 1.35 -5.97 -2.57
N PHE A 87 1.01 -6.89 -1.69
CA PHE A 87 0.79 -6.63 -0.27
C PHE A 87 1.75 -7.50 0.55
N ARG A 88 2.72 -6.86 1.19
CA ARG A 88 3.55 -7.48 2.22
C ARG A 88 2.91 -7.24 3.58
N LEU A 89 2.55 -8.32 4.27
CA LEU A 89 1.92 -8.26 5.60
C LEU A 89 2.99 -8.58 6.65
N LEU A 90 3.26 -7.64 7.54
CA LEU A 90 4.26 -7.73 8.60
C LEU A 90 3.56 -7.80 9.97
N GLU A 91 3.37 -9.02 10.46
CA GLU A 91 2.84 -9.31 11.78
C GLU A 91 3.83 -8.87 12.87
N TYR A 92 3.30 -8.38 13.99
CA TYR A 92 4.09 -7.93 15.14
C TYR A 92 5.15 -6.87 14.79
N GLY A 93 4.92 -6.13 13.70
CA GLY A 93 5.73 -5.00 13.25
C GLY A 93 6.93 -5.34 12.37
N ASN A 94 7.31 -6.61 12.20
CA ASN A 94 8.42 -6.97 11.29
C ASN A 94 8.45 -8.42 10.79
N SER A 95 7.57 -9.30 11.26
CA SER A 95 7.54 -10.70 10.84
C SER A 95 6.65 -10.84 9.62
N SER A 96 7.20 -11.19 8.46
CA SER A 96 6.38 -11.49 7.28
C SER A 96 5.40 -12.62 7.59
N ALA A 97 4.12 -12.40 7.29
CA ALA A 97 3.13 -13.45 7.31
C ALA A 97 3.50 -14.55 6.30
N THR A 98 3.21 -15.79 6.66
CA THR A 98 3.49 -16.97 5.85
C THR A 98 2.19 -17.67 5.49
N TYR A 99 2.13 -18.24 4.30
CA TYR A 99 0.95 -18.91 3.77
C TYR A 99 1.35 -20.21 3.09
N ASP A 100 0.47 -21.20 3.16
CA ASP A 100 0.61 -22.44 2.41
C ASP A 100 0.05 -22.26 0.99
N SER A 101 0.54 -23.07 0.05
CA SER A 101 0.21 -22.93 -1.38
C SER A 101 -1.24 -23.29 -1.73
N ASP A 102 -1.91 -24.02 -0.86
CA ASP A 102 -3.30 -24.47 -0.97
C ASP A 102 -4.30 -23.59 -0.20
N GLU A 103 -3.83 -22.61 0.56
CA GLU A 103 -4.69 -21.62 1.20
C GLU A 103 -5.35 -20.70 0.17
N PHE A 104 -6.56 -20.26 0.50
CA PHE A 104 -7.32 -19.28 -0.26
C PHE A 104 -7.11 -17.88 0.33
N MET A 105 -6.84 -16.89 -0.53
CA MET A 105 -6.66 -15.50 -0.10
C MET A 105 -7.65 -14.57 -0.79
N ARG A 106 -8.50 -13.91 0.01
CA ARG A 106 -9.51 -12.96 -0.47
C ARG A 106 -9.17 -11.55 -0.02
N LEU A 107 -9.17 -10.60 -0.94
CA LEU A 107 -9.11 -9.17 -0.67
C LEU A 107 -10.52 -8.58 -0.77
N ASN A 108 -10.95 -7.90 0.28
CA ASN A 108 -12.13 -7.04 0.27
C ASN A 108 -11.70 -5.58 0.40
N LEU A 109 -12.22 -4.73 -0.47
CA LEU A 109 -11.98 -3.30 -0.49
C LEU A 109 -13.29 -2.57 -0.21
N LYS A 110 -13.24 -1.54 0.62
CA LYS A 110 -14.34 -0.60 0.79
C LYS A 110 -13.89 0.79 0.32
N ILE A 111 -14.55 1.26 -0.74
CA ILE A 111 -14.25 2.51 -1.46
C ILE A 111 -15.57 3.28 -1.61
N ASP A 112 -15.65 4.51 -1.10
CA ASP A 112 -16.86 5.34 -1.16
C ASP A 112 -18.17 4.63 -0.75
N GLY A 113 -18.07 3.69 0.20
CA GLY A 113 -19.20 2.90 0.70
C GLY A 113 -19.53 1.63 -0.10
N SER A 114 -19.01 1.49 -1.32
CA SER A 114 -19.09 0.26 -2.12
C SER A 114 -18.08 -0.77 -1.62
N VAL A 115 -18.43 -2.06 -1.71
CA VAL A 115 -17.54 -3.17 -1.37
C VAL A 115 -17.17 -3.92 -2.65
N TYR A 116 -15.89 -4.15 -2.83
CA TYR A 116 -15.32 -4.93 -3.92
C TYR A 116 -14.54 -6.12 -3.36
N THR A 117 -14.69 -7.28 -3.97
CA THR A 117 -14.04 -8.52 -3.53
C THR A 117 -13.27 -9.14 -4.68
N THR A 118 -12.02 -9.55 -4.44
CA THR A 118 -11.17 -10.24 -5.41
C THR A 118 -10.26 -11.27 -4.73
N GLN A 119 -9.65 -12.14 -5.52
CA GLN A 119 -8.68 -13.15 -5.07
C GLN A 119 -7.24 -12.62 -5.22
N LEU A 120 -6.45 -12.84 -4.17
CA LEU A 120 -5.00 -12.65 -4.16
C LEU A 120 -4.30 -13.98 -4.38
N PHE A 121 -3.03 -13.93 -4.79
CA PHE A 121 -2.20 -15.12 -4.92
C PHE A 121 -0.84 -14.86 -4.26
N PRO A 122 -0.27 -15.85 -3.57
CA PRO A 122 1.01 -15.69 -2.91
C PRO A 122 2.13 -15.67 -3.95
N ASP A 123 3.12 -14.81 -3.74
CA ASP A 123 4.42 -14.92 -4.36
C ASP A 123 5.29 -15.86 -3.51
N PRO A 124 5.73 -17.01 -4.05
CA PRO A 124 6.46 -18.01 -3.27
C PRO A 124 7.87 -17.57 -2.88
N PHE A 125 8.42 -16.51 -3.48
CA PHE A 125 9.76 -16.02 -3.20
C PHE A 125 9.75 -14.90 -2.17
N SER A 126 8.82 -13.96 -2.29
CA SER A 126 8.76 -12.80 -1.38
C SER A 126 7.78 -12.98 -0.22
N GLY A 127 6.84 -13.92 -0.31
CA GLY A 127 5.72 -14.04 0.63
C GLY A 127 4.65 -12.97 0.46
N ASP A 128 4.75 -12.13 -0.58
CA ASP A 128 3.78 -11.07 -0.80
C ASP A 128 2.52 -11.61 -1.48
N LEU A 129 1.37 -11.03 -1.16
CA LEU A 129 0.11 -11.36 -1.84
C LEU A 129 -0.08 -10.43 -3.05
N LYS A 130 -0.31 -10.99 -4.23
CA LYS A 130 -0.39 -10.24 -5.50
C LYS A 130 -1.82 -10.16 -6.04
N PHE A 131 -2.16 -8.97 -6.52
CA PHE A 131 -3.39 -8.64 -7.23
C PHE A 131 -3.02 -8.08 -8.61
N TRP A 132 -3.02 -8.91 -9.65
CA TRP A 132 -2.87 -8.43 -11.04
C TRP A 132 -4.17 -7.85 -11.60
N LYS A 133 -4.07 -6.91 -12.54
CA LYS A 133 -5.21 -6.48 -13.37
C LYS A 133 -5.75 -7.65 -14.20
N ILE A 134 -4.84 -8.31 -14.91
CA ILE A 134 -5.12 -9.47 -15.76
C ILE A 134 -4.43 -10.66 -15.11
N LEU A 135 -5.17 -11.74 -14.86
CA LEU A 135 -4.61 -12.95 -14.25
C LEU A 135 -3.59 -13.61 -15.19
N PRO A 136 -2.35 -13.85 -14.73
CA PRO A 136 -1.41 -14.69 -15.45
C PRO A 136 -2.00 -16.08 -15.71
N SER A 137 -1.72 -16.67 -16.87
CA SER A 137 -2.33 -17.93 -17.33
C SER A 137 -2.22 -19.07 -16.31
N LYS A 138 -1.09 -19.15 -15.59
CA LYS A 138 -0.83 -20.15 -14.54
C LYS A 138 -1.79 -20.08 -13.35
N TYR A 139 -2.51 -18.97 -13.15
CA TYR A 139 -3.44 -18.76 -12.04
C TYR A 139 -4.91 -18.81 -12.45
N ILE A 140 -5.22 -18.90 -13.76
CA ILE A 140 -6.61 -18.90 -14.25
C ILE A 140 -7.39 -20.10 -13.68
N GLU A 141 -6.79 -21.29 -13.70
CA GLU A 141 -7.42 -22.51 -13.19
C GLU A 141 -7.48 -22.57 -11.66
N SER A 142 -6.72 -21.72 -10.97
CA SER A 142 -6.70 -21.60 -9.50
C SER A 142 -7.69 -20.57 -8.96
N SER A 143 -8.34 -19.81 -9.84
CA SER A 143 -9.39 -18.86 -9.46
C SER A 143 -10.66 -19.59 -9.09
N CYS A 144 -11.02 -19.59 -7.82
CA CYS A 144 -12.10 -20.42 -7.28
C CYS A 144 -12.94 -19.70 -6.20
N ILE A 145 -12.58 -18.47 -5.86
CA ILE A 145 -13.33 -17.63 -4.92
C ILE A 145 -14.39 -16.85 -5.72
N GLU A 146 -15.59 -16.69 -5.16
CA GLU A 146 -16.59 -15.78 -5.72
C GLU A 146 -16.10 -14.33 -5.57
N THR A 147 -15.94 -13.64 -6.70
CA THR A 147 -15.38 -12.28 -6.74
C THR A 147 -16.19 -11.39 -7.67
N ASN A 148 -16.04 -10.08 -7.52
CA ASN A 148 -16.39 -9.16 -8.60
C ASN A 148 -15.48 -9.39 -9.82
N GLU A 149 -15.87 -8.84 -10.97
CA GLU A 149 -15.03 -8.81 -12.16
C GLU A 149 -13.70 -8.11 -11.85
N ARG A 150 -12.58 -8.74 -12.22
CA ARG A 150 -11.25 -8.37 -11.73
C ARG A 150 -10.81 -6.98 -12.19
N ASP A 151 -11.13 -6.65 -13.44
CA ASP A 151 -10.93 -5.34 -14.04
C ASP A 151 -11.76 -4.25 -13.36
N VAL A 152 -13.01 -4.55 -12.97
CA VAL A 152 -13.84 -3.62 -12.19
C VAL A 152 -13.21 -3.33 -10.82
N VAL A 153 -12.71 -4.35 -10.12
CA VAL A 153 -12.01 -4.14 -8.83
C VAL A 153 -10.72 -3.35 -9.02
N TRP A 154 -9.96 -3.67 -10.06
CA TRP A 154 -8.71 -2.98 -10.40
C TRP A 154 -8.94 -1.49 -10.68
N ASP A 155 -9.88 -1.18 -11.56
CA ASP A 155 -10.16 0.19 -11.97
C ASP A 155 -10.70 1.01 -10.78
N ALA A 156 -11.52 0.40 -9.90
CA ALA A 156 -12.00 1.04 -8.69
C ALA A 156 -10.85 1.38 -7.71
N LEU A 157 -9.95 0.42 -7.46
CA LEU A 157 -8.80 0.63 -6.59
C LEU A 157 -7.85 1.70 -7.14
N LEU A 158 -7.47 1.57 -8.41
CA LEU A 158 -6.53 2.49 -9.06
C LEU A 158 -7.09 3.92 -9.13
N LYS A 159 -8.38 4.06 -9.45
CA LYS A 159 -9.08 5.35 -9.42
C LYS A 159 -9.05 5.95 -8.02
N ALA A 160 -9.37 5.17 -6.99
CA ALA A 160 -9.37 5.64 -5.61
C ALA A 160 -7.98 6.10 -5.17
N MET A 161 -6.92 5.36 -5.54
CA MET A 161 -5.53 5.75 -5.27
C MET A 161 -5.18 7.07 -5.95
N ARG A 162 -5.44 7.20 -7.26
CA ARG A 162 -5.16 8.43 -8.01
C ARG A 162 -5.94 9.65 -7.52
N GLU A 163 -7.17 9.44 -7.03
CA GLU A 163 -7.99 10.50 -6.43
C GLU A 163 -7.59 10.84 -4.99
N GLY A 164 -6.55 10.19 -4.44
CA GLY A 164 -6.08 10.45 -3.08
C GLY A 164 -7.00 9.91 -1.99
N GLN A 165 -7.93 9.00 -2.33
CA GLN A 165 -8.91 8.47 -1.39
C GLN A 165 -8.28 7.48 -0.40
N THR A 166 -8.91 7.33 0.77
CA THR A 166 -8.58 6.27 1.70
C THR A 166 -9.40 5.02 1.39
N VAL A 167 -8.74 3.91 1.10
CA VAL A 167 -9.37 2.60 0.85
C VAL A 167 -9.23 1.73 2.08
N SER A 168 -10.36 1.23 2.61
CA SER A 168 -10.32 0.26 3.71
C SER A 168 -10.17 -1.14 3.14
N CYS A 169 -9.20 -1.89 3.64
CA CYS A 169 -8.83 -3.21 3.13
C CYS A 169 -9.04 -4.27 4.20
N ASN A 170 -9.51 -5.43 3.78
CA ASN A 170 -9.62 -6.63 4.59
C ASN A 170 -9.16 -7.83 3.78
N ILE A 171 -7.98 -8.37 4.11
CA ILE A 171 -7.46 -9.61 3.54
C ILE A 171 -7.83 -10.76 4.48
N ILE A 172 -8.37 -11.83 3.93
CA ILE A 172 -8.71 -13.04 4.66
C ILE A 172 -7.94 -14.20 4.02
N VAL A 173 -7.26 -14.98 4.85
CA VAL A 173 -6.57 -16.21 4.45
C VAL A 173 -7.17 -17.40 5.20
N GLY A 174 -7.41 -18.51 4.50
CA GLY A 174 -7.83 -19.75 5.13
C GLY A 174 -7.72 -20.96 4.18
N ASP A 175 -7.73 -22.15 4.77
CA ASP A 175 -7.63 -23.46 4.12
C ASP A 175 -8.85 -23.81 3.25
N THR A 176 -10.01 -23.20 3.49
CA THR A 176 -11.22 -23.45 2.67
C THR A 176 -11.96 -22.17 2.30
N VAL A 177 -12.71 -22.21 1.20
CA VAL A 177 -13.54 -21.07 0.75
C VAL A 177 -14.59 -20.71 1.81
N GLU A 178 -15.15 -21.68 2.53
CA GLU A 178 -16.11 -21.43 3.62
C GLU A 178 -15.47 -20.68 4.79
N GLN A 179 -14.19 -20.92 5.07
CA GLN A 179 -13.46 -20.19 6.11
C GLN A 179 -13.28 -18.71 5.74
N LEU A 180 -13.27 -18.36 4.45
CA LEU A 180 -13.23 -16.95 4.02
C LEU A 180 -14.49 -16.18 4.43
N ASP A 181 -15.64 -16.87 4.46
CA ASP A 181 -16.92 -16.27 4.88
C ASP A 181 -17.07 -16.31 6.41
N GLN A 182 -16.49 -17.33 7.06
CA GLN A 182 -16.53 -17.55 8.51
C GLN A 182 -15.43 -16.84 9.30
N ALA A 183 -14.39 -16.30 8.66
CA ALA A 183 -13.37 -15.49 9.35
C ALA A 183 -13.98 -14.27 10.08
N LEU A 184 -15.21 -13.88 9.70
CA LEU A 184 -16.04 -12.89 10.41
C LEU A 184 -16.63 -13.41 11.75
N GLY A 185 -16.45 -14.70 12.09
CA GLY A 185 -17.11 -15.41 13.20
C GLY A 185 -16.19 -16.26 14.10
N GLY A 186 -14.87 -16.22 13.90
CA GLY A 186 -13.85 -16.83 14.77
C GLY A 186 -13.80 -18.36 14.72
N ASN A 187 -12.81 -18.92 14.01
CA ASN A 187 -12.04 -20.13 14.41
C ASN A 187 -11.17 -20.76 13.31
N SER A 188 -11.03 -20.20 12.11
CA SER A 188 -10.34 -20.96 11.05
C SER A 188 -9.62 -20.16 9.96
N GLY A 189 -9.51 -18.84 10.07
CA GLY A 189 -8.75 -18.04 9.11
C GLY A 189 -8.02 -16.88 9.78
N THR A 190 -6.99 -16.37 9.10
CA THR A 190 -6.29 -15.15 9.51
C THR A 190 -6.89 -13.96 8.79
N GLN A 191 -7.20 -12.91 9.54
CA GLN A 191 -7.78 -11.68 9.01
C GLN A 191 -6.82 -10.52 9.19
N TYR A 192 -6.58 -9.75 8.14
CA TYR A 192 -5.73 -8.56 8.13
C TYR A 192 -6.55 -7.35 7.70
N THR A 193 -6.66 -6.37 8.58
CA THR A 193 -7.43 -5.14 8.34
C THR A 193 -6.51 -3.93 8.38
N PHE A 194 -6.53 -3.13 7.32
CA PHE A 194 -5.70 -1.93 7.21
C PHE A 194 -6.36 -0.90 6.30
N LYS A 195 -5.79 0.31 6.22
CA LYS A 195 -6.25 1.36 5.31
C LYS A 195 -5.09 1.86 4.47
N ILE A 196 -5.34 2.00 3.18
CA ILE A 196 -4.39 2.57 2.21
C ILE A 196 -4.81 4.01 1.97
N ASP A 197 -3.90 4.96 2.18
CA ASP A 197 -4.11 6.37 1.85
C ASP A 197 -3.51 6.65 0.47
N GLY A 198 -4.35 7.01 -0.50
CA GLY A 198 -3.92 7.34 -1.87
C GLY A 198 -3.22 8.70 -1.99
N THR A 199 -3.13 9.50 -0.92
CA THR A 199 -2.53 10.84 -1.00
C THR A 199 -1.13 10.80 -1.61
N GLY A 200 -0.94 11.51 -2.72
CA GLY A 200 0.33 11.60 -3.43
C GLY A 200 0.59 10.48 -4.45
N PHE A 201 -0.29 9.48 -4.54
CA PHE A 201 -0.10 8.32 -5.44
C PHE A 201 0.04 8.75 -6.90
N GLU A 202 -0.90 9.54 -7.43
CA GLU A 202 -0.89 9.94 -8.85
C GLU A 202 0.39 10.73 -9.22
N GLU A 203 0.87 11.58 -8.30
CA GLU A 203 2.10 12.35 -8.54
C GLU A 203 3.36 11.49 -8.48
N GLN A 204 3.38 10.44 -7.66
CA GLN A 204 4.49 9.48 -7.68
C GLN A 204 4.39 8.56 -8.91
N GLU A 205 3.19 8.14 -9.30
CA GLU A 205 2.97 7.27 -10.46
C GLU A 205 3.49 7.87 -11.75
N LYS A 206 3.32 9.18 -11.96
CA LYS A 206 3.84 9.91 -13.13
C LYS A 206 5.37 9.94 -13.22
N GLN A 207 6.08 9.51 -12.19
CA GLN A 207 7.55 9.40 -12.20
C GLN A 207 8.02 8.01 -12.61
N LEU A 208 7.11 7.06 -12.82
CA LEU A 208 7.43 5.72 -13.36
C LEU A 208 7.59 5.71 -14.89
N ASP A 209 7.21 6.79 -15.58
CA ASP A 209 7.26 6.97 -17.05
C ASP A 209 8.65 7.37 -17.59
#